data_AF-A0A955N0W6-F1
#
_entry.id   AF-A0A955N0W6-F1
#
_cell.length_a   1.000
_cell.length_b   1.000
_cell.length_c   1.000
_cell.angle_alpha   90.00
_cell.angle_beta   90.00
_cell.angle_gamma   90.00
#
_symmetry.space_group_name_H-M   'P 1'
#
loop_
_entity.id
_entity.type
_entity.pdbx_description
1 polymer ?
#
loop_
_entity_poly.entity_id
_entity_poly.type
_entity_poly.pdbx_seq_one_letter_code
_entity_poly.pdbx_strand_id
1 'polypeptide(L)' 'MSQNIEGKVVVITGASSGLGEATARRLSEQGAIVVLAARRTDRIKSLAEELDGKGGKALAVTTDVTDREQVKKLV' A
#
# COMPACT_ATOMS: atom_id res chain seq x y z
N MET A 1 -0.45 -9.71 20.76
CA MET A 1 -0.61 -10.73 19.71
C MET A 1 0.12 -10.24 18.48
N SER A 2 1.34 -10.70 18.26
CA SER A 2 2.16 -10.30 17.11
C SER A 2 2.39 -11.55 16.27
N GLN A 3 1.42 -11.90 15.42
CA GLN A 3 1.70 -12.84 14.35
C GLN A 3 2.41 -12.04 13.26
N ASN A 4 3.70 -12.37 13.07
CA ASN A 4 4.72 -11.48 12.52
C ASN A 4 4.44 -11.06 11.07
N ILE A 5 4.19 -9.78 10.84
CA ILE A 5 3.96 -9.18 9.51
C ILE A 5 5.25 -8.64 8.88
N GLU A 6 6.34 -8.64 9.64
CA GLU A 6 7.65 -8.22 9.16
C GLU A 6 8.06 -9.02 7.93
N GLY A 7 8.48 -8.32 6.87
CA GLY A 7 8.86 -8.91 5.59
C GLY A 7 7.71 -9.48 4.75
N LYS A 8 6.46 -9.44 5.22
CA LYS A 8 5.30 -9.87 4.42
C LYS A 8 4.90 -8.79 3.43
N VAL A 9 4.46 -9.22 2.24
CA VAL A 9 3.87 -8.33 1.24
C VAL A 9 2.37 -8.18 1.53
N VAL A 10 1.90 -6.95 1.70
CA VAL A 10 0.50 -6.63 1.98
C VAL A 10 -0.03 -5.67 0.92
N VAL A 11 -1.01 -6.15 0.15
CA VAL A 11 -1.71 -5.33 -0.86
C VAL A 11 -2.88 -4.60 -0.21
N ILE A 12 -2.92 -3.27 -0.34
CA ILE A 12 -3.94 -2.42 0.26
C ILE A 12 -4.67 -1.67 -0.85
N THR A 13 -5.93 -2.05 -1.09
CA THR A 13 -6.83 -1.30 -1.97
C THR A 13 -7.42 -0.10 -1.25
N GLY A 14 -7.65 1.01 -1.96
CA GLY A 14 -8.15 2.23 -1.35
C GLY A 14 -7.11 2.98 -0.51
N ALA A 15 -5.80 2.70 -0.72
CA ALA A 15 -4.70 3.24 0.08
C ALA A 15 -4.53 4.78 -0.01
N SER A 16 -5.20 5.46 -0.94
CA SER A 16 -5.03 6.90 -1.21
C SER A 16 -5.55 7.86 -0.14
N SER A 17 -6.28 7.38 0.88
CA SER A 17 -6.77 8.23 2.00
C SER A 17 -7.39 7.41 3.13
N GLY A 18 -7.57 8.02 4.30
CA GLY A 18 -8.41 7.51 5.37
C GLY A 18 -7.83 6.22 5.99
N LEU A 19 -8.69 5.22 6.21
CA LEU A 19 -8.28 3.95 6.82
C LEU A 19 -7.19 3.23 6.01
N GLY A 20 -7.31 3.17 4.68
CA GLY A 20 -6.31 2.50 3.85
C GLY A 20 -4.92 3.12 3.97
N GLU A 21 -4.85 4.45 4.02
CA GLU A 21 -3.61 5.19 4.26
C GLU A 21 -3.06 4.93 5.67
N ALA A 22 -3.90 5.03 6.70
CA ALA A 22 -3.49 4.79 8.08
C ALA A 22 -2.99 3.34 8.29
N THR A 23 -3.65 2.36 7.66
CA THR A 23 -3.24 0.96 7.66
C THR A 23 -1.89 0.78 6.97
N ALA A 24 -1.67 1.41 5.82
CA ALA A 24 -0.39 1.34 5.12
C ALA A 24 0.77 1.85 5.98
N ARG A 25 0.58 3.00 6.64
CA ARG A 25 1.55 3.57 7.59
C ARG A 25 1.84 2.60 8.73
N ARG A 26 0.78 2.10 9.38
CA ARG A 26 0.92 1.20 10.53
C ARG A 26 1.62 -0.11 10.19
N LEU A 27 1.32 -0.69 9.02
CA LEU A 27 1.93 -1.94 8.57
C LEU A 27 3.38 -1.74 8.14
N SER A 28 3.69 -0.63 7.47
CA SER A 28 5.07 -0.27 7.11
C SER A 28 5.94 -0.08 8.35
N GLU A 29 5.43 0.57 9.41
CA GLU A 29 6.13 0.70 10.70
C GLU A 29 6.41 -0.65 11.38
N GLN A 30 5.61 -1.67 11.07
CA GLN A 30 5.79 -3.04 11.56
C GLN A 30 6.69 -3.90 10.64
N GLY A 31 7.35 -3.29 9.64
CA GLY A 31 8.26 -3.96 8.73
C GLY A 31 7.60 -4.71 7.58
N ALA A 32 6.30 -4.50 7.35
CA ALA A 32 5.64 -5.04 6.16
C ALA A 32 6.08 -4.30 4.89
N ILE A 33 6.08 -5.01 3.77
CA ILE A 33 6.23 -4.45 2.43
C ILE A 33 4.82 -4.15 1.92
N VAL A 34 4.49 -2.88 1.69
CA VAL A 34 3.11 -2.49 1.34
C VAL A 34 2.96 -2.18 -0.14
N VAL A 35 1.92 -2.72 -0.78
CA VAL A 35 1.53 -2.37 -2.15
C VAL A 35 0.27 -1.51 -2.07
N LEU A 36 0.37 -0.26 -2.50
CA LEU A 36 -0.66 0.76 -2.37
C LEU A 36 -1.45 0.85 -3.67
N ALA A 37 -2.67 0.32 -3.67
CA ALA A 37 -3.55 0.28 -4.83
C ALA A 37 -4.70 1.30 -4.69
N ALA A 38 -4.75 2.29 -5.59
CA ALA A 38 -5.87 3.23 -5.69
C ALA A 38 -5.91 3.95 -7.04
N ARG A 39 -7.04 4.64 -7.32
CA ARG A 39 -7.23 5.43 -8.55
C ARG A 39 -6.43 6.73 -8.57
N ARG A 40 -6.23 7.37 -7.41
CA ARG A 40 -5.52 8.65 -7.27
C ARG A 40 -4.01 8.41 -7.17
N THR A 41 -3.36 8.32 -8.33
CA THR A 41 -1.95 7.99 -8.50
C THR A 41 -1.00 8.90 -7.73
N ASP A 42 -1.26 10.21 -7.77
CA ASP A 42 -0.52 11.24 -7.05
C ASP A 42 -0.44 10.92 -5.55
N ARG A 43 -1.58 10.62 -4.93
CA ARG A 43 -1.65 10.35 -3.48
C ARG A 43 -0.91 9.08 -3.07
N ILE A 44 -1.07 7.99 -3.82
CA ILE A 44 -0.40 6.72 -3.49
C ILE A 44 1.10 6.78 -3.77
N LYS A 45 1.55 7.57 -4.74
CA LYS A 45 2.98 7.82 -4.98
C LYS A 45 3.61 8.63 -3.85
N SER A 46 2.99 9.74 -3.45
CA SER A 46 3.48 10.52 -2.30
C SER A 46 3.50 9.70 -1.01
N LEU A 47 2.49 8.84 -0.80
CA LEU A 47 2.49 7.92 0.34
C LEU A 47 3.63 6.90 0.24
N ALA A 48 3.86 6.30 -0.93
CA ALA A 48 4.97 5.35 -1.11
C ALA A 48 6.33 6.00 -0.82
N GLU A 49 6.58 7.18 -1.38
CA GLU A 49 7.80 7.95 -1.14
C GLU A 49 8.00 8.29 0.34
N GLU A 50 6.92 8.65 1.04
CA GLU A 50 6.98 8.92 2.48
C GLU A 50 7.32 7.67 3.30
N LEU A 51 6.74 6.52 2.95
CA LEU A 51 6.98 5.26 3.67
C LEU A 51 8.39 4.73 3.40
N ASP A 52 8.87 4.81 2.16
CA ASP A 52 10.24 4.47 1.80
C ASP A 52 11.25 5.39 2.52
N GLY A 53 10.96 6.69 2.60
CA GLY A 53 11.78 7.67 3.32
C GLY A 53 11.90 7.40 4.83
N LYS A 54 10.98 6.62 5.40
CA LYS A 54 10.99 6.17 6.81
C LYS A 54 11.68 4.81 7.01
N GLY A 55 12.32 4.27 5.98
CA GLY A 55 12.97 2.95 6.01
C GLY A 55 12.00 1.79 5.79
N GLY A 56 10.75 2.07 5.39
CA GLY A 56 9.80 1.08 4.93
C GLY A 56 10.06 0.63 3.49
N LYS A 57 9.16 -0.21 2.97
CA LYS A 57 9.14 -0.60 1.56
C LYS A 57 7.72 -0.47 1.03
N ALA A 58 7.49 0.43 0.09
CA ALA A 58 6.18 0.70 -0.47
C ALA A 58 6.21 0.72 -2.01
N LEU A 59 5.17 0.16 -2.64
CA LEU A 59 4.97 0.20 -4.09
C LEU A 59 3.62 0.81 -4.42
N ALA A 60 3.59 1.90 -5.17
CA ALA A 60 2.35 2.49 -5.66
C ALA A 60 1.92 1.85 -6.98
N VAL A 61 0.69 1.30 -7.02
CA VAL A 61 0.10 0.69 -8.22
C VAL A 61 -1.26 1.32 -8.49
N THR A 62 -1.34 2.18 -9.51
CA THR A 62 -2.61 2.78 -9.92
C THR A 62 -3.58 1.68 -10.32
N THR A 63 -4.70 1.57 -9.59
CA THR A 63 -5.68 0.50 -9.79
C THR A 63 -7.08 1.04 -9.56
N ASP A 64 -7.94 0.86 -10.56
CA ASP A 64 -9.38 0.90 -10.39
C ASP A 64 -9.91 -0.51 -10.08
N VAL A 65 -10.37 -0.72 -8.85
CA VAL A 65 -10.88 -2.03 -8.41
C VAL A 65 -12.20 -2.42 -9.07
N THR A 66 -12.87 -1.50 -9.76
CA THR A 66 -14.07 -1.82 -10.56
C THR A 66 -13.72 -2.43 -11.92
N ASP A 67 -12.47 -2.30 -12.37
CA ASP A 67 -11.94 -2.93 -13.58
C ASP A 67 -11.24 -4.25 -13.23
N ARG A 68 -11.83 -5.35 -13.68
CA ARG A 68 -11.34 -6.70 -13.39
C ARG A 68 -9.94 -6.96 -13.96
N GLU A 69 -9.60 -6.39 -15.10
CA GLU A 69 -8.27 -6.57 -15.70
C GLU A 69 -7.20 -5.79 -14.93
N GLN A 70 -7.56 -4.63 -14.37
CA GLN A 70 -6.65 -3.90 -13.47
C GLN A 70 -6.41 -4.66 -12.16
N VAL A 71 -7.45 -5.25 -11.58
CA VAL A 71 -7.29 -6.11 -10.38
C VAL A 71 -6.41 -7.32 -10.66
N LYS A 72 -6.54 -7.96 -11.82
CA LYS A 72 -5.67 -9.08 -12.23
C LYS A 72 -4.20 -8.67 -12.41
N LYS A 73 -3.93 -7.45 -12.85
CA LYS A 73 -2.55 -6.94 -12.99
C LYS A 73 -1.91 -6.55 -11.65
N LEU A 74 -2.71 -6.35 -10.62
CA LEU A 74 -2.25 -5.95 -9.29
C LEU A 74 -1.65 -7.12 -8.49
N VAL A 75 -2.08 -8.36 -8.73
CA VAL A 75 -1.73 -9.56 -7.93
C VAL A 75 -1.13 -10.69 -8.74
#